data_AF-A0A4Q6CA81-F1
#
_entry.id   AF-A0A4Q6CA81-F1
#
_cell.length_a   1.000
_cell.length_b   1.000
_cell.length_c   1.000
_cell.angle_alpha   90.00
_cell.angle_beta   90.00
_cell.angle_gamma   90.00
#
_symmetry.space_group_name_H-M   'P 1'
#
loop_
_entity.id
_entity.type
_entity.pdbx_description
1 polymer ?
#
loop_
_entity_poly.entity_id
_entity_poly.type
_entity_poly.pdbx_seq_one_letter_code
_entity_poly.pdbx_strand_id
1 'polypeptide(L)'
;MDPRTAENKHLTSARAAIDGALSRDRGRLHGLWSRWKARPAEAAARAAFEQALAASRGRVEARMASTPVVTLDESLPIAREAARIVELIRAHPVVVIAGETGSGKTTQLPKLCLAAGRGAAGMIGCTQPRRIAARAVARRVAEELKTPVGAAVGFQV
;
A
#
# COMPACT_ATOMS: atom_id res chain seq x y z
N MET A 1 29.47 -24.68 8.16
CA MET A 1 28.86 -23.38 7.76
C MET A 1 29.47 -22.31 8.63
N ASP A 2 30.08 -21.26 8.06
CA ASP A 2 30.69 -20.16 8.83
C ASP A 2 29.56 -19.36 9.53
N PRO A 3 29.59 -19.21 10.87
CA PRO A 3 28.57 -18.47 11.62
C PRO A 3 28.38 -17.02 11.14
N ARG A 4 29.41 -16.39 10.56
CA ARG A 4 29.34 -15.04 9.98
C ARG A 4 28.48 -15.00 8.71
N THR A 5 28.42 -16.09 7.95
CA THR A 5 27.58 -16.19 6.74
C THR A 5 26.10 -16.28 7.07
N ALA A 6 25.74 -17.00 8.15
CA ALA A 6 24.36 -17.11 8.62
C ALA A 6 23.82 -15.77 9.14
N GLU A 7 24.63 -15.04 9.89
CA GLU A 7 24.29 -13.72 10.44
C GLU A 7 24.06 -12.67 9.34
N ASN A 8 24.92 -12.65 8.30
CA ASN A 8 24.75 -11.76 7.15
C ASN A 8 23.48 -12.07 6.32
N LYS A 9 23.10 -13.34 6.20
CA LYS A 9 21.85 -13.73 5.54
C LYS A 9 20.63 -13.24 6.33
N HIS A 10 20.67 -13.32 7.65
CA HIS A 10 19.63 -12.78 8.53
C HIS A 10 19.46 -11.27 8.40
N LEU A 11 20.56 -10.50 8.41
CA LEU A 11 20.49 -9.04 8.25
C LEU A 11 19.92 -8.63 6.89
N THR A 12 20.29 -9.34 5.83
CA THR A 12 19.75 -9.10 4.48
C THR A 12 18.26 -9.41 4.40
N SER A 13 17.82 -10.56 4.93
CA SER A 13 16.40 -10.92 4.98
C SER A 13 15.58 -9.94 5.82
N ALA A 14 16.13 -9.50 6.96
CA ALA A 14 15.51 -8.51 7.82
C ALA A 14 15.33 -7.17 7.11
N ARG A 15 16.32 -6.76 6.32
CA ARG A 15 16.25 -5.52 5.53
C ARG A 15 15.11 -5.56 4.51
N ALA A 16 14.98 -6.67 3.79
CA ALA A 16 13.94 -6.88 2.79
C ALA A 16 12.54 -6.96 3.43
N ALA A 17 12.43 -7.54 4.63
CA ALA A 17 11.15 -7.64 5.34
C ALA A 17 10.51 -6.27 5.68
N ILE A 18 11.29 -5.19 5.66
CA ILE A 18 10.77 -3.82 5.85
C ILE A 18 9.78 -3.42 4.74
N ASP A 19 9.88 -3.98 3.55
CA ASP A 19 8.99 -3.63 2.44
C ASP A 19 7.52 -4.00 2.74
N GLY A 20 7.30 -5.01 3.57
CA GLY A 20 5.98 -5.42 4.06
C GLY A 20 5.43 -4.60 5.24
N ALA A 21 6.17 -3.61 5.74
CA ALA A 21 5.74 -2.73 6.82
C ALA A 21 4.90 -1.54 6.32
N LEU A 22 4.26 -0.82 7.25
CA LEU A 22 3.61 0.45 6.92
C LEU A 22 4.62 1.43 6.32
N SER A 23 4.26 2.12 5.23
CA SER A 23 5.13 3.06 4.52
C SER A 23 5.71 4.14 5.44
N ARG A 24 4.91 4.62 6.40
CA ARG A 24 5.34 5.64 7.38
C ARG A 24 6.36 5.13 8.40
N ASP A 25 6.39 3.82 8.66
CA ASP A 25 7.29 3.22 9.65
C ASP A 25 8.66 2.86 9.03
N ARG A 26 8.76 2.77 7.70
CA ARG A 26 9.97 2.33 6.99
C ARG A 26 11.20 3.13 7.39
N GLY A 27 11.14 4.46 7.46
CA GLY A 27 12.30 5.28 7.85
C GLY A 27 12.85 4.90 9.24
N ARG A 28 11.95 4.73 10.22
CA ARG A 28 12.31 4.27 11.57
C ARG A 28 12.90 2.86 11.55
N LEU A 29 12.29 1.94 10.80
CA LEU A 29 12.76 0.55 10.68
C LEU A 29 14.14 0.45 10.04
N HIS A 30 14.44 1.25 9.02
CA HIS A 30 15.79 1.34 8.45
C HIS A 30 16.79 1.83 9.49
N GLY A 31 16.43 2.83 10.31
CA GLY A 31 17.28 3.32 11.39
C GLY A 31 17.57 2.24 12.45
N LEU A 32 16.56 1.50 12.88
CA LEU A 32 16.70 0.38 13.81
C LEU A 32 17.56 -0.74 13.22
N TRP A 33 17.33 -1.10 11.96
CA TRP A 33 18.13 -2.08 11.24
C TRP A 33 19.60 -1.66 11.13
N SER A 34 19.88 -0.40 10.78
CA SER A 34 21.26 0.11 10.71
C SER A 34 21.97 0.05 12.06
N ARG A 35 21.26 0.31 13.17
CA ARG A 35 21.81 0.18 14.53
C ARG A 35 22.12 -1.27 14.88
N TRP A 36 21.23 -2.20 14.55
CA TRP A 36 21.46 -3.63 14.74
C TRP A 36 22.63 -4.12 13.88
N LYS A 37 22.71 -3.72 12.60
CA LYS A 37 23.84 -4.05 11.73
C LYS A 37 25.18 -3.57 12.29
N ALA A 38 25.24 -2.39 12.89
CA ALA A 38 26.46 -1.85 13.48
C ALA A 38 26.90 -2.59 14.77
N ARG A 39 25.94 -3.18 15.49
CA ARG A 39 26.16 -3.89 16.76
C ARG A 39 25.38 -5.21 16.77
N PRO A 40 25.80 -6.21 15.99
CA PRO A 40 25.01 -7.43 15.78
C PRO A 40 24.90 -8.31 17.03
N ALA A 41 25.93 -8.27 17.91
CA ALA A 41 25.95 -8.97 19.19
C ALA A 41 25.02 -8.35 20.26
N GLU A 42 24.51 -7.13 20.04
CA GLU A 42 23.62 -6.46 20.98
C GLU A 42 22.17 -6.95 20.80
N ALA A 43 21.76 -7.92 21.64
CA ALA A 43 20.42 -8.51 21.58
C ALA A 43 19.29 -7.46 21.67
N ALA A 44 19.50 -6.36 22.40
CA ALA A 44 18.54 -5.27 22.51
C ALA A 44 18.29 -4.55 21.18
N ALA A 45 19.34 -4.34 20.35
CA ALA A 45 19.21 -3.69 19.05
C ALA A 45 18.39 -4.56 18.07
N ARG A 46 18.64 -5.87 18.09
CA ARG A 46 17.87 -6.86 17.33
C ARG A 46 16.40 -6.89 17.78
N ALA A 47 16.16 -7.04 19.07
CA ALA A 47 14.81 -7.12 19.62
C ALA A 47 13.98 -5.86 19.32
N ALA A 48 14.59 -4.67 19.42
CA ALA A 48 13.93 -3.41 19.08
C ALA A 48 13.50 -3.33 17.61
N PHE A 49 14.33 -3.83 16.68
CA PHE A 49 13.98 -3.94 15.27
C PHE A 49 12.84 -4.94 15.04
N GLU A 50 12.97 -6.16 15.55
CA GLU A 50 12.00 -7.25 15.35
C GLU A 50 10.61 -6.87 15.91
N GLN A 51 10.56 -6.29 17.11
CA GLN A 51 9.30 -5.82 17.71
C GLN A 51 8.64 -4.71 16.89
N ALA A 52 9.41 -3.72 16.45
CA ALA A 52 8.89 -2.62 15.64
C ALA A 52 8.37 -3.12 14.28
N LEU A 53 9.09 -4.06 13.65
CA LEU A 53 8.69 -4.67 12.38
C LEU A 53 7.40 -5.49 12.53
N ALA A 54 7.33 -6.35 13.55
CA ALA A 54 6.15 -7.17 13.82
C ALA A 54 4.91 -6.31 14.08
N ALA A 55 5.03 -5.25 14.89
CA ALA A 55 3.95 -4.31 15.15
C ALA A 55 3.49 -3.58 13.87
N SER A 56 4.42 -3.20 12.99
CA SER A 56 4.08 -2.53 11.73
C SER A 56 3.39 -3.48 10.76
N ARG A 57 3.91 -4.69 10.57
CA ARG A 57 3.33 -5.73 9.70
C ARG A 57 1.96 -6.19 10.17
N GLY A 58 1.77 -6.39 11.48
CA GLY A 58 0.46 -6.75 12.03
C GLY A 58 -0.61 -5.68 11.74
N ARG A 59 -0.23 -4.39 11.68
CA ARG A 59 -1.15 -3.31 11.24
C ARG A 59 -1.45 -3.37 9.75
N VAL A 60 -0.49 -3.74 8.90
CA VAL A 60 -0.74 -3.94 7.46
C VAL A 60 -1.70 -5.11 7.27
N GLU A 61 -1.45 -6.24 7.92
CA GLU A 61 -2.30 -7.44 7.85
C GLU A 61 -3.73 -7.14 8.32
N ALA A 62 -3.89 -6.45 9.45
CA ALA A 62 -5.20 -6.02 9.93
C ALA A 62 -5.94 -5.14 8.91
N ARG A 63 -5.22 -4.21 8.24
CA ARG A 63 -5.81 -3.36 7.19
C ARG A 63 -6.15 -4.14 5.91
N MET A 64 -5.33 -5.12 5.53
CA MET A 64 -5.63 -6.01 4.41
C MET A 64 -6.90 -6.81 4.69
N ALA A 65 -7.04 -7.35 5.90
CA ALA A 65 -8.21 -8.10 6.32
C ALA A 65 -9.50 -7.25 6.34
N SER A 66 -9.38 -5.94 6.61
CA SER A 66 -10.51 -5.00 6.58
C SER A 66 -10.69 -4.26 5.25
N THR A 67 -9.97 -4.66 4.19
CA THR A 67 -10.07 -3.98 2.88
C THR A 67 -11.42 -4.32 2.23
N PRO A 68 -12.20 -3.32 1.77
CA PRO A 68 -13.47 -3.57 1.10
C PRO A 68 -13.31 -4.44 -0.15
N VAL A 69 -14.30 -5.29 -0.42
CA VAL A 69 -14.36 -6.06 -1.65
C VAL A 69 -14.47 -5.10 -2.84
N VAL A 70 -13.54 -5.21 -3.78
CA VAL A 70 -13.51 -4.37 -4.98
C VAL A 70 -14.44 -4.96 -6.03
N THR A 71 -15.48 -4.22 -6.39
CA THR A 71 -16.31 -4.47 -7.57
C THR A 71 -16.16 -3.32 -8.56
N LEU A 72 -16.09 -3.63 -9.86
CA LEU A 72 -16.01 -2.65 -10.93
C LEU A 72 -17.36 -2.53 -11.63
N ASP A 73 -17.63 -1.36 -12.18
CA ASP A 73 -18.77 -1.18 -13.07
C ASP A 73 -18.39 -1.70 -14.46
N GLU A 74 -18.93 -2.86 -14.82
CA GLU A 74 -18.63 -3.56 -16.09
C GLU A 74 -19.07 -2.78 -17.33
N SER A 75 -19.97 -1.78 -17.18
CA SER A 75 -20.38 -0.92 -18.29
C SER A 75 -19.28 0.06 -18.70
N LEU A 76 -18.30 0.33 -17.83
CA LEU A 76 -17.25 1.31 -18.08
C LEU A 76 -16.10 0.70 -18.90
N PRO A 77 -15.55 1.42 -19.91
CA PRO A 77 -14.44 0.94 -20.73
C PRO A 77 -13.24 0.42 -19.92
N ILE A 78 -12.92 1.06 -18.80
CA ILE A 78 -11.78 0.65 -17.94
C ILE A 78 -11.94 -0.74 -17.33
N ALA A 79 -13.17 -1.24 -17.15
CA ALA A 79 -13.40 -2.57 -16.56
C ALA A 79 -12.84 -3.69 -17.44
N ARG A 80 -12.87 -3.53 -18.77
CA ARG A 80 -12.31 -4.49 -19.74
C ARG A 80 -10.79 -4.63 -19.60
N GLU A 81 -10.13 -3.58 -19.16
CA GLU A 81 -8.67 -3.51 -19.00
C GLU A 81 -8.22 -3.79 -17.55
N ALA A 82 -9.15 -4.10 -16.64
CA ALA A 82 -8.90 -4.18 -15.20
C ALA A 82 -7.74 -5.09 -14.83
N ALA A 83 -7.73 -6.33 -15.36
CA ALA A 83 -6.68 -7.30 -15.07
C ALA A 83 -5.30 -6.80 -15.52
N ARG A 84 -5.22 -6.23 -16.74
CA ARG A 84 -3.98 -5.67 -17.29
C ARG A 84 -3.48 -4.49 -16.46
N ILE A 85 -4.39 -3.60 -16.06
CA ILE A 85 -4.04 -2.43 -15.21
C ILE A 85 -3.51 -2.88 -13.85
N VAL A 86 -4.17 -3.85 -13.20
CA VAL A 86 -3.73 -4.39 -11.90
C VAL A 86 -2.32 -4.97 -12.01
N GLU A 87 -2.06 -5.74 -13.06
CA GLU A 87 -0.74 -6.32 -13.28
C GLU A 87 0.34 -5.26 -13.53
N LEU A 88 0.03 -4.25 -14.36
CA LEU A 88 0.93 -3.13 -14.58
C LEU A 88 1.26 -2.38 -13.29
N ILE A 89 0.26 -2.14 -12.41
CA ILE A 89 0.46 -1.48 -11.12
C ILE A 89 1.36 -2.31 -10.18
N ARG A 90 1.32 -3.64 -10.26
CA ARG A 90 2.18 -4.52 -9.46
C ARG A 90 3.62 -4.49 -9.95
N ALA A 91 3.80 -4.60 -11.27
CA ALA A 91 5.11 -4.74 -11.90
C ALA A 91 5.88 -3.42 -12.00
N HIS A 92 5.21 -2.27 -12.10
CA HIS A 92 5.85 -1.00 -12.40
C HIS A 92 5.64 0.04 -11.30
N PRO A 93 6.71 0.75 -10.87
CA PRO A 93 6.58 1.87 -9.93
C PRO A 93 5.75 3.03 -10.47
N VAL A 94 5.73 3.22 -11.79
CA VAL A 94 5.01 4.29 -12.49
C VAL A 94 4.28 3.69 -13.68
N VAL A 95 2.99 3.98 -13.79
CA VAL A 95 2.14 3.56 -14.92
C VAL A 95 1.38 4.79 -15.42
N VAL A 96 1.43 5.03 -16.72
CA VAL A 96 0.64 6.08 -17.38
C VAL A 96 -0.59 5.43 -18.00
N ILE A 97 -1.78 5.90 -17.61
CA ILE A 97 -3.06 5.38 -18.10
C ILE A 97 -3.80 6.49 -18.83
N ALA A 98 -3.90 6.35 -20.15
CA ALA A 98 -4.67 7.24 -21.00
C ALA A 98 -6.03 6.61 -21.34
N GLY A 99 -7.04 7.47 -21.52
CA GLY A 99 -8.37 7.06 -21.96
C GLY A 99 -9.30 8.27 -22.03
N GLU A 100 -10.38 8.15 -22.78
CA GLU A 100 -11.33 9.25 -23.01
C GLU A 100 -12.04 9.70 -21.73
N THR A 101 -12.58 10.91 -21.70
CA THR A 101 -13.47 11.35 -20.62
C THR A 101 -14.67 10.40 -20.52
N GLY A 102 -15.11 10.06 -19.31
CA GLY A 102 -16.20 9.09 -19.12
C GLY A 102 -15.78 7.61 -19.10
N SER A 103 -14.53 7.28 -19.42
CA SER A 103 -14.01 5.88 -19.36
C SER A 103 -13.98 5.25 -17.95
N GLY A 104 -14.28 6.01 -16.89
CA GLY A 104 -14.28 5.51 -15.52
C GLY A 104 -12.96 5.66 -14.75
N LYS A 105 -11.91 6.26 -15.34
CA LYS A 105 -10.57 6.38 -14.71
C LYS A 105 -10.61 6.85 -13.26
N THR A 106 -11.22 8.00 -13.01
CA THR A 106 -11.18 8.65 -11.68
C THR A 106 -11.92 7.87 -10.60
N THR A 107 -12.97 7.12 -10.94
CA THR A 107 -13.77 6.35 -9.98
C THR A 107 -13.28 4.90 -9.84
N GLN A 108 -12.71 4.32 -10.90
CA GLN A 108 -12.32 2.91 -10.92
C GLN A 108 -10.84 2.66 -10.60
N LEU A 109 -9.92 3.55 -11.00
CA LEU A 109 -8.49 3.37 -10.70
C LEU A 109 -8.15 3.23 -9.21
N PRO A 110 -8.78 3.98 -8.28
CA PRO A 110 -8.50 3.81 -6.85
C PRO A 110 -8.85 2.40 -6.37
N LYS A 111 -9.92 1.81 -6.93
CA LYS A 111 -10.35 0.44 -6.64
C LYS A 111 -9.42 -0.59 -7.27
N LEU A 112 -8.94 -0.35 -8.48
CA LEU A 112 -7.91 -1.20 -9.11
C LEU A 112 -6.59 -1.17 -8.33
N CYS A 113 -6.22 -0.04 -7.75
CA CYS A 113 -5.08 0.05 -6.83
C CYS A 113 -5.28 -0.83 -5.59
N LEU A 114 -6.48 -0.85 -5.00
CA LEU A 114 -6.80 -1.77 -3.89
C LEU A 114 -6.67 -3.24 -4.34
N ALA A 115 -7.21 -3.61 -5.50
CA ALA A 115 -7.08 -4.96 -6.08
C ALA A 115 -5.62 -5.34 -6.39
N ALA A 116 -4.76 -4.36 -6.66
CA ALA A 116 -3.32 -4.53 -6.80
C ALA A 116 -2.57 -4.66 -5.46
N GLY A 117 -3.27 -4.70 -4.32
CA GLY A 117 -2.68 -4.80 -2.99
C GLY A 117 -2.13 -3.47 -2.46
N ARG A 118 -2.51 -2.33 -3.05
CA ARG A 118 -2.16 -1.01 -2.53
C ARG A 118 -3.15 -0.60 -1.42
N GLY A 119 -2.80 0.42 -0.67
CA GLY A 119 -3.65 0.98 0.39
C GLY A 119 -3.47 0.35 1.78
N ALA A 120 -3.04 -0.91 1.90
CA ALA A 120 -2.83 -1.51 3.23
C ALA A 120 -1.60 -0.96 3.97
N ALA A 121 -0.46 -0.87 3.27
CA ALA A 121 0.77 -0.30 3.82
C ALA A 121 0.71 1.23 3.99
N GLY A 122 -0.28 1.92 3.40
CA GLY A 122 -0.31 3.37 3.31
C GLY A 122 -1.70 3.91 3.04
N MET A 123 -1.81 4.86 2.11
CA MET A 123 -3.08 5.38 1.61
C MET A 123 -2.98 5.51 0.08
N ILE A 124 -4.11 5.37 -0.61
CA ILE A 124 -4.20 5.66 -2.04
C ILE A 124 -4.66 7.11 -2.17
N GLY A 125 -3.79 7.97 -2.68
CA GLY A 125 -4.10 9.38 -2.93
C GLY A 125 -4.66 9.59 -4.33
N CYS A 126 -5.82 10.21 -4.44
CA CYS A 126 -6.41 10.59 -5.72
C CYS A 126 -6.57 12.11 -5.74
N THR A 127 -5.71 12.79 -6.48
CA THR A 127 -5.74 14.25 -6.59
C THR A 127 -6.76 14.67 -7.64
N GLN A 128 -7.42 15.80 -7.40
CA GLN A 128 -8.35 16.43 -8.34
C GLN A 128 -8.11 17.94 -8.34
N PRO A 129 -8.07 18.60 -9.51
CA PRO A 129 -7.79 20.04 -9.58
C PRO A 129 -8.96 20.89 -9.04
N ARG A 130 -10.16 20.32 -8.91
CA ARG A 130 -11.36 21.03 -8.44
C ARG A 130 -11.89 20.41 -7.16
N ARG A 131 -12.14 21.23 -6.14
CA ARG A 131 -12.72 20.83 -4.85
C ARG A 131 -14.01 20.03 -4.98
N ILE A 132 -14.92 20.46 -5.87
CA ILE A 132 -16.20 19.78 -6.09
C ILE A 132 -15.98 18.38 -6.67
N ALA A 133 -15.02 18.23 -7.59
CA ALA A 133 -14.69 16.94 -8.18
C ALA A 133 -14.08 15.99 -7.13
N ALA A 134 -13.16 16.47 -6.28
CA ALA A 134 -12.60 15.68 -5.18
C ALA A 134 -13.69 15.09 -4.26
N ARG A 135 -14.65 15.95 -3.85
CA ARG A 135 -15.78 15.54 -3.00
C ARG A 135 -16.70 14.55 -3.70
N ALA A 136 -17.07 14.81 -4.95
CA ALA A 136 -17.97 13.96 -5.72
C ALA A 136 -17.35 12.57 -5.97
N VAL A 137 -16.07 12.51 -6.33
CA VAL A 137 -15.33 11.26 -6.54
C VAL A 137 -15.26 10.45 -5.25
N ALA A 138 -14.89 11.07 -4.13
CA ALA A 138 -14.80 10.37 -2.85
C ALA A 138 -16.15 9.78 -2.41
N ARG A 139 -17.25 10.54 -2.57
CA ARG A 139 -18.61 10.03 -2.30
C ARG A 139 -18.96 8.85 -3.19
N ARG A 140 -18.74 8.98 -4.51
CA ARG A 140 -19.05 7.92 -5.48
C ARG A 140 -18.25 6.64 -5.22
N VAL A 141 -16.96 6.76 -4.93
CA VAL A 141 -16.11 5.60 -4.62
C VAL A 141 -16.54 4.95 -3.30
N ALA A 142 -16.93 5.73 -2.30
CA ALA A 142 -17.45 5.21 -1.03
C ALA A 142 -18.76 4.44 -1.22
N GLU A 143 -19.69 4.98 -2.02
CA GLU A 143 -20.95 4.33 -2.41
C GLU A 143 -20.68 3.00 -3.13
N GLU A 144 -19.80 3.00 -4.14
CA GLU A 144 -19.46 1.80 -4.91
C GLU A 144 -18.76 0.73 -4.06
N LEU A 145 -17.97 1.14 -3.06
CA LEU A 145 -17.32 0.23 -2.09
C LEU A 145 -18.20 -0.10 -0.87
N LYS A 146 -19.46 0.39 -0.85
CA LYS A 146 -20.42 0.16 0.24
C LYS A 146 -19.86 0.54 1.63
N THR A 147 -19.13 1.64 1.69
CA THR A 147 -18.54 2.19 2.93
C THR A 147 -19.05 3.61 3.15
N PRO A 148 -19.27 4.06 4.40
CA PRO A 148 -19.50 5.47 4.65
C PRO A 148 -18.26 6.30 4.31
N VAL A 149 -18.47 7.53 3.85
CA VAL A 149 -17.40 8.53 3.69
C VAL A 149 -16.82 8.84 5.07
N GLY A 150 -15.50 8.90 5.17
CA GLY A 150 -14.75 9.08 6.41
C GLY A 150 -14.25 7.77 7.04
N ALA A 151 -14.74 6.60 6.58
CA ALA A 151 -14.19 5.30 6.97
C ALA A 151 -13.06 4.88 6.00
N ALA A 152 -13.31 3.94 5.09
CA ALA A 152 -12.27 3.48 4.15
C ALA A 152 -11.97 4.50 3.02
N VAL A 153 -12.90 5.43 2.76
CA VAL A 153 -12.77 6.45 1.71
C VAL A 153 -13.06 7.82 2.30
N GLY A 154 -12.22 8.81 2.02
CA GLY A 154 -12.38 10.18 2.50
C GLY A 154 -11.81 11.20 1.51
N PHE A 155 -11.92 12.48 1.85
CA PHE A 155 -11.32 13.58 1.08
C PHE A 155 -10.84 14.68 2.01
N GLN A 156 -9.88 15.47 1.52
CA GLN A 156 -9.40 16.71 2.14
C GLN A 156 -9.32 17.77 1.04
N VAL A 157 -9.80 18.98 1.33
CA VAL A 157 -9.91 20.09 0.36
C VAL A 157 -9.74 21.44 1.04
#